data_AF-A0A1V1T5W8-F1
#
_entry.id   AF-A0A1V1T5W8-F1
#
_cell.length_a   1.000
_cell.length_b   1.000
_cell.length_c   1.000
_cell.angle_alpha   90.00
_cell.angle_beta   90.00
_cell.angle_gamma   90.00
#
_symmetry.space_group_name_H-M   'P 1'
#
loop_
_entity.id
_entity.type
_entity.pdbx_description
1 polymer ?
#
loop_
_entity_poly.entity_id
_entity_poly.type
_entity_poly.pdbx_seq_one_letter_code
_entity_poly.pdbx_strand_id
1 'polypeptide(L)'
;MDEYGFQGVNINWEYPEASDRSGDTADTENLVWPVKDMRAAFGTTYGISVTIPASYWYPRWFDPIVMELHVDLFGLLSHGSHGPWGHTIKDLRLVIISQTNIPKLAN
;
A
#
# COMPACT_ATOMS: atom_id res chain seq x y z
N MET A 1 10.49 16.72 11.67
CA MET A 1 10.39 17.15 10.26
C MET A 1 11.01 18.53 10.05
N ASP A 2 11.10 19.34 11.11
CA ASP A 2 11.65 20.70 11.10
C ASP A 2 13.08 20.82 10.58
N GLU A 3 13.97 19.87 10.91
CA GLU A 3 15.38 19.90 10.51
C GLU A 3 15.58 20.07 8.99
N TYR A 4 14.71 19.44 8.20
CA TYR A 4 14.77 19.46 6.73
C TYR A 4 13.56 20.17 6.10
N GLY A 5 12.71 20.81 6.90
CA GLY A 5 11.51 21.52 6.42
C GLY A 5 10.47 20.64 5.73
N PHE A 6 10.37 19.36 6.09
CA PHE A 6 9.33 18.48 5.54
C PHE A 6 7.94 18.89 6.04
N GLN A 7 6.94 18.74 5.18
CA GLN A 7 5.54 19.09 5.48
C GLN A 7 4.71 17.88 5.93
N GLY A 8 5.32 16.70 5.98
CA GLY A 8 4.62 15.46 6.25
C GLY A 8 5.47 14.23 6.03
N VAL A 9 4.83 13.07 6.17
CA VAL A 9 5.43 11.76 5.93
C VAL A 9 4.54 10.94 5.00
N ASN A 10 5.16 10.19 4.08
CA ASN A 10 4.50 9.16 3.31
C ASN A 10 4.99 7.78 3.76
N ILE A 11 4.07 6.92 4.20
CA ILE A 11 4.37 5.53 4.53
C ILE A 11 4.28 4.68 3.27
N ASN A 12 5.37 4.02 2.90
CA ASN A 12 5.45 3.13 1.74
C ASN A 12 5.94 1.74 2.16
N TRP A 13 5.09 0.99 2.89
CA TRP A 13 5.37 -0.40 3.26
C TRP A 13 4.85 -1.35 2.17
N GLU A 14 5.76 -2.10 1.54
CA GLU A 14 5.45 -3.06 0.48
C GLU A 14 5.80 -4.52 0.85
N TYR A 15 4.89 -5.33 1.41
CA TYR A 15 3.50 -5.03 1.79
C TYR A 15 3.23 -5.75 3.13
N PRO A 16 2.34 -5.23 3.99
CA PRO A 16 1.92 -5.92 5.20
C PRO A 16 1.44 -7.35 4.90
N GLU A 17 1.76 -8.31 5.77
CA GLU A 17 1.30 -9.72 5.77
C GLU A 17 1.69 -10.56 4.53
N ALA A 18 2.15 -9.93 3.45
CA ALA A 18 2.61 -10.60 2.25
C ALA A 18 3.83 -11.47 2.58
N SER A 19 3.63 -12.79 2.67
CA SER A 19 4.68 -13.74 3.07
C SER A 19 5.86 -13.80 2.09
N ASP A 20 5.62 -13.49 0.80
CA ASP A 20 6.67 -13.33 -0.22
C ASP A 20 7.46 -12.02 -0.06
N ARG A 21 7.02 -11.14 0.83
CA ARG A 21 7.68 -9.91 1.28
C ARG A 21 8.05 -9.93 2.77
N SER A 22 8.13 -11.12 3.35
CA SER A 22 8.46 -11.34 4.77
C SER A 22 7.45 -10.75 5.75
N GLY A 23 6.20 -10.56 5.33
CA GLY A 23 5.12 -10.09 6.19
C GLY A 23 4.59 -11.17 7.14
N ASP A 24 3.96 -10.72 8.22
CA ASP A 24 3.26 -11.53 9.22
C ASP A 24 1.78 -11.11 9.33
N THR A 25 0.93 -12.02 9.78
CA THR A 25 -0.51 -11.78 10.02
C THR A 25 -0.81 -10.60 10.95
N ALA A 26 0.12 -10.22 11.83
CA ALA A 26 -0.03 -9.06 12.69
C ALA A 26 0.20 -7.72 11.96
N ASP A 27 0.79 -7.72 10.77
CA ASP A 27 1.22 -6.49 10.08
C ASP A 27 0.06 -5.56 9.72
N THR A 28 -1.10 -6.12 9.35
CA THR A 28 -2.29 -5.34 9.01
C THR A 28 -2.67 -4.41 10.17
N GLU A 29 -2.73 -4.95 11.40
CA GLU A 29 -3.02 -4.15 12.59
C GLU A 29 -1.81 -3.27 12.97
N ASN A 30 -0.60 -3.82 12.87
CA ASN A 30 0.65 -3.10 13.21
C ASN A 30 0.95 -1.93 12.28
N LEU A 31 0.36 -1.84 11.08
CA LEU A 31 0.43 -0.65 10.23
C LEU A 31 -0.53 0.45 10.72
N VAL A 32 -1.69 0.09 11.27
CA VAL A 32 -2.68 1.05 11.76
C VAL A 32 -2.17 1.79 13.00
N TRP A 33 -1.54 1.07 13.93
CA TRP A 33 -0.99 1.64 15.17
C TRP A 33 -0.07 2.85 14.96
N PRO A 34 1.02 2.78 14.17
CA PRO A 34 1.90 3.91 13.94
C PRO A 34 1.23 5.04 13.18
N VAL A 35 0.28 4.76 12.27
CA VAL A 35 -0.50 5.79 11.57
C VAL A 35 -1.31 6.61 12.59
N LYS A 36 -1.95 5.94 13.54
CA LYS A 36 -2.72 6.57 14.63
C LYS A 36 -1.82 7.36 15.56
N ASP A 37 -0.68 6.81 15.97
CA ASP A 37 0.29 7.48 16.83
C ASP A 37 0.89 8.71 16.15
N MET A 38 1.20 8.63 14.86
CA MET A 38 1.65 9.77 14.06
C MET A 38 0.59 10.86 14.00
N ARG A 39 -0.68 10.52 13.77
CA ARG A 39 -1.76 11.53 13.79
C ARG A 39 -1.87 12.20 15.16
N ALA A 40 -1.78 11.43 16.24
CA ALA A 40 -1.81 11.97 17.60
C ALA A 40 -0.63 12.92 17.88
N ALA A 41 0.57 12.58 17.40
CA ALA A 41 1.78 13.37 17.59
C ALA A 41 1.85 14.61 16.69
N PHE A 42 1.41 14.48 15.43
CA PHE A 42 1.54 15.54 14.43
C PHE A 42 0.39 16.54 14.45
N GLY A 43 -0.76 16.14 15.00
CA GLY A 43 -1.98 16.94 14.95
C GLY A 43 -2.33 17.27 13.50
N THR A 44 -2.49 18.55 13.19
CA THR A 44 -2.69 19.05 11.81
C THR A 44 -1.47 19.78 11.26
N THR A 45 -0.34 19.77 11.98
CA THR A 45 0.88 20.49 11.59
C THR A 45 1.58 19.80 10.41
N TYR A 46 1.52 18.47 10.38
CA TYR A 46 2.16 17.65 9.35
C TYR A 46 1.16 16.73 8.67
N GLY A 47 1.32 16.59 7.36
CA GLY A 47 0.55 15.65 6.55
C GLY A 47 1.01 14.21 6.76
N ILE A 48 0.08 13.27 6.64
CA ILE A 48 0.31 11.83 6.68
C ILE A 48 -0.32 11.23 5.43
N SER A 49 0.47 10.55 4.63
CA SER A 49 -0.02 9.76 3.50
C SER A 49 0.45 8.32 3.58
N VAL A 50 -0.33 7.42 2.98
CA VAL A 50 0.01 5.99 2.89
C VAL A 50 -0.11 5.55 1.44
N THR A 51 0.94 4.90 0.92
CA THR A 51 0.88 4.27 -0.39
C THR A 51 0.13 2.94 -0.29
N ILE A 52 -0.88 2.74 -1.13
CA ILE A 52 -1.64 1.47 -1.24
C ILE A 52 -1.48 0.92 -2.67
N PRO A 53 -1.24 -0.38 -2.85
CA PRO A 53 -1.15 -1.01 -4.17
C PRO A 53 -2.47 -0.98 -4.94
N ALA A 54 -2.40 -0.76 -6.26
CA ALA A 54 -3.57 -0.79 -7.15
C ALA A 54 -4.02 -2.19 -7.59
N SER A 55 -3.20 -3.22 -7.34
CA SER A 55 -3.55 -4.61 -7.68
C SER A 55 -4.53 -5.17 -6.66
N TYR A 56 -5.31 -6.20 -6.99
CA TYR A 56 -6.18 -6.84 -5.99
C TYR A 56 -5.41 -7.63 -4.92
N TRP A 57 -4.20 -8.11 -5.25
CA TRP A 57 -3.50 -9.11 -4.42
C TRP A 57 -2.97 -8.57 -3.08
N TYR A 58 -2.26 -7.45 -3.11
CA TYR A 58 -1.59 -6.87 -1.94
C TYR A 58 -2.43 -5.94 -1.04
N PRO A 59 -3.47 -5.21 -1.49
CA PRO A 59 -4.23 -4.31 -0.62
C PRO A 59 -5.15 -5.05 0.37
N ARG A 60 -5.30 -6.38 0.24
CA ARG A 60 -6.11 -7.21 1.16
C ARG A 60 -5.59 -7.22 2.59
N TRP A 61 -4.32 -6.82 2.76
CA TRP A 61 -3.61 -6.75 4.03
C TRP A 61 -3.45 -5.32 4.55
N PHE A 62 -4.23 -4.39 4.00
CA PHE A 62 -4.34 -3.03 4.51
C PHE A 62 -5.74 -2.86 5.10
N ASP A 63 -5.86 -2.07 6.17
CA ASP A 63 -7.16 -1.62 6.69
C ASP A 63 -7.37 -0.12 6.37
N PRO A 64 -7.73 0.22 5.12
CA PRO A 64 -7.91 1.61 4.72
C PRO A 64 -9.07 2.28 5.45
N ILE A 65 -10.08 1.53 5.91
CA ILE A 65 -11.24 2.08 6.62
C ILE A 65 -10.81 2.61 7.99
N VAL A 66 -9.96 1.88 8.71
CA VAL A 66 -9.45 2.40 9.99
C VAL A 66 -8.40 3.48 9.76
N MET A 67 -7.55 3.35 8.74
CA MET A 67 -6.51 4.33 8.45
C MET A 67 -7.05 5.67 7.92
N GLU A 68 -8.18 5.70 7.19
CA GLU A 68 -8.69 6.94 6.56
C GLU A 68 -8.97 8.06 7.57
N LEU A 69 -9.26 7.70 8.82
CA LEU A 69 -9.48 8.64 9.92
C LEU A 69 -8.20 9.36 10.38
N HIS A 70 -7.04 8.88 9.94
CA HIS A 70 -5.73 9.30 10.43
C HIS A 70 -4.79 9.80 9.34
N VAL A 71 -5.06 9.49 8.07
CA VAL A 71 -4.28 9.94 6.92
C VAL A 71 -4.97 11.10 6.19
N ASP A 72 -4.21 11.94 5.52
CA ASP A 72 -4.73 13.02 4.67
C ASP A 72 -5.00 12.54 3.24
N LEU A 73 -4.24 11.54 2.75
CA LEU A 73 -4.44 10.95 1.43
C LEU A 73 -3.86 9.53 1.33
N PHE A 74 -4.44 8.74 0.44
CA PHE A 74 -3.88 7.48 -0.02
C PHE A 74 -3.24 7.64 -1.40
N GLY A 75 -1.95 7.31 -1.50
CA GLY A 75 -1.23 7.29 -2.77
C GLY A 75 -1.42 5.94 -3.46
N LEU A 76 -2.04 5.92 -4.64
CA LEU A 76 -2.28 4.66 -5.35
C LEU A 76 -1.05 4.25 -6.19
N LEU A 77 -0.41 3.14 -5.84
CA LEU A 77 0.71 2.58 -6.61
C LEU A 77 0.18 1.86 -7.85
N SER A 78 0.03 2.62 -8.93
CA SER A 78 -0.60 2.21 -10.20
C SER A 78 0.40 1.80 -11.30
N HIS A 79 1.66 1.60 -10.95
CA HIS A 79 2.71 1.08 -11.83
C HIS A 79 3.31 -0.22 -11.29
N GLY A 80 4.20 -0.85 -12.05
CA GLY A 80 4.82 -2.13 -11.64
C GLY A 80 3.87 -3.34 -11.68
N SER A 81 2.69 -3.19 -12.27
CA SER A 81 1.70 -4.29 -12.32
C SER A 81 2.02 -5.39 -13.33
N HIS A 82 2.94 -5.12 -14.27
CA HIS A 82 3.46 -6.09 -15.23
C HIS A 82 4.98 -5.99 -15.28
N GLY A 83 5.63 -7.14 -15.42
CA GLY A 83 7.07 -7.23 -15.55
C GLY A 83 7.52 -8.69 -15.65
N PRO A 84 8.82 -8.94 -15.82
CA PRO A 84 9.37 -10.29 -16.01
C PRO A 84 9.08 -11.23 -14.84
N TRP A 85 8.84 -10.71 -13.63
CA TRP A 85 8.45 -11.50 -12.45
C TRP A 85 7.08 -12.19 -12.60
N GLY A 86 6.22 -11.74 -13.52
CA GLY A 86 4.89 -12.33 -13.76
C GLY A 86 4.88 -13.59 -14.63
N HIS A 87 6.02 -14.02 -15.18
CA HIS A 87 6.06 -15.07 -16.20
C HIS A 87 5.56 -16.45 -15.72
N THR A 88 5.63 -16.71 -14.41
CA THR A 88 5.14 -17.95 -13.78
C THR A 88 3.68 -17.87 -13.32
N ILE A 89 3.09 -16.67 -13.29
CA ILE A 89 1.71 -16.45 -12.86
C ILE A 89 0.79 -16.68 -14.06
N LYS A 90 -0.09 -17.69 -13.96
CA LYS A 90 -0.97 -18.18 -15.04
C LYS A 90 -1.77 -17.06 -15.73
N ASP A 91 -2.14 -16.04 -14.97
CA ASP A 91 -3.00 -14.94 -15.43
C ASP A 91 -2.22 -13.71 -15.94
N LEU A 92 -0.91 -13.63 -15.65
CA LEU A 92 -0.07 -12.54 -16.15
C LEU A 92 0.60 -12.92 -17.48
N ARG A 93 1.02 -14.19 -17.65
CA ARG A 93 1.68 -14.72 -18.87
C ARG A 93 2.86 -13.85 -19.36
N LEU A 94 3.52 -14.28 -20.43
CA LEU A 94 4.55 -13.50 -21.14
C LEU A 94 3.93 -12.69 -22.28
N VAL A 95 2.86 -11.94 -22.00
CA VAL A 95 2.16 -11.13 -23.01
C VAL A 95 1.87 -9.75 -22.43
N ILE A 96 1.97 -8.71 -23.27
CA ILE A 96 1.55 -7.35 -22.89
C ILE A 96 0.02 -7.34 -22.81
N ILE A 97 -0.52 -7.15 -21.59
CA ILE A 97 -1.96 -7.08 -21.33
C ILE A 97 -2.31 -5.80 -20.58
N SER A 98 -3.55 -5.31 -20.74
CA SER A 98 -4.02 -4.15 -19.99
C SER A 98 -4.23 -4.50 -18.51
N GLN A 99 -4.05 -3.51 -17.64
CA GLN A 99 -4.29 -3.68 -16.20
C GLN A 99 -5.79 -3.94 -15.88
N THR A 100 -6.69 -3.51 -16.76
CA THR A 100 -8.15 -3.68 -16.65
C THR A 100 -8.68 -4.99 -17.27
N ASN A 101 -7.81 -5.92 -17.66
CA ASN A 101 -8.24 -7.15 -18.31
C ASN A 101 -9.08 -8.02 -17.36
N ILE A 102 -10.27 -8.44 -17.82
CA ILE A 102 -11.30 -9.16 -17.03
C ILE A 102 -10.77 -10.39 -16.27
N PRO A 103 -9.85 -11.22 -16.82
CA PRO A 103 -9.28 -12.36 -16.09
C PRO A 103 -8.56 -11.98 -14.79
N LYS A 104 -8.04 -10.76 -14.65
CA LYS A 104 -7.38 -10.30 -13.42
C LYS A 104 -8.36 -10.00 -12.28
N LEU A 105 -9.65 -9.80 -12.57
CA LEU A 105 -10.68 -9.42 -11.60
C LEU A 105 -11.47 -10.62 -11.08
N ALA A 106 -11.29 -11.80 -11.68
CA ALA A 106 -12.13 -12.98 -11.43
C ALA A 106 -11.53 -13.98 -10.40
N ASN A 107 -10.39 -13.66 -9.78
CA ASN A 107 -9.72 -14.50 -8.78
C ASN A 107 -9.89 -13.98 -7.35
#